data_AF-A0A6I6AGC8-F1
#
_entry.id   AF-A0A6I6AGC8-F1
#
_cell.length_a   1.000
_cell.length_b   1.000
_cell.length_c   1.000
_cell.angle_alpha   90.00
_cell.angle_beta   90.00
_cell.angle_gamma   90.00
#
_symmetry.space_group_name_H-M   'P 1'
#
loop_
_entity.id
_entity.type
_entity.pdbx_description
1 polymer ?
#
loop_
_entity_poly.entity_id
_entity_poly.type
_entity_poly.pdbx_seq_one_letter_code
_entity_poly.pdbx_strand_id
1 'polypeptide(L)'
;MEQALTNIEQQTGASWSQELAGSLDEAVQGAVSSLCRADATGVVLFVSAAEKAACLANRNQKICAAAIQDVNHLRTVVSQMSPNLVCINPDQKSFIELRNLMKAFVSAGTPHPEV
;
A
#
# COMPACT_ATOMS: atom_id res chain seq x y z
N MET A 1 1.73 -17.96 0.04
CA MET A 1 1.46 -16.52 0.29
C MET A 1 0.55 -16.35 1.52
N GLU A 2 -0.47 -17.18 1.72
CA GLU A 2 -1.33 -17.17 2.92
C GLU A 2 -0.56 -17.17 4.25
N GLN A 3 0.43 -18.06 4.43
CA GLN A 3 1.27 -18.08 5.64
C GLN A 3 2.03 -16.75 5.89
N ALA A 4 2.32 -15.98 4.84
CA ALA A 4 2.98 -14.68 4.99
C ALA A 4 2.03 -13.63 5.57
N LEU A 5 0.78 -13.60 5.10
CA LEU A 5 -0.23 -12.67 5.56
C LEU A 5 -0.60 -12.94 7.00
N THR A 6 -0.88 -14.20 7.36
CA THR A 6 -1.18 -14.57 8.76
C THR A 6 -0.03 -14.19 9.70
N ASN A 7 1.22 -14.35 9.26
CA ASN A 7 2.38 -13.91 10.03
C ASN A 7 2.46 -12.39 10.19
N ILE A 8 2.07 -11.63 9.16
CA ILE A 8 2.03 -10.16 9.22
C ILE A 8 0.88 -9.70 10.10
N GLU A 9 -0.30 -10.30 10.00
CA GLU A 9 -1.47 -10.02 10.86
C GLU A 9 -1.11 -10.19 12.33
N GLN A 10 -0.53 -11.35 12.71
CA GLN A 10 -0.11 -11.63 14.09
C GLN A 10 0.94 -10.62 14.62
N GLN A 11 1.74 -10.02 13.73
CA GLN A 11 2.84 -9.14 14.11
C GLN A 11 2.48 -7.65 14.06
N THR A 12 1.40 -7.30 13.37
CA THR A 12 1.00 -5.90 13.14
C THR A 12 -0.33 -5.55 13.78
N GLY A 13 -1.16 -6.54 14.12
CA GLY A 13 -2.51 -6.32 14.63
C GLY A 13 -3.51 -5.80 13.58
N ALA A 14 -3.07 -5.64 12.33
CA ALA A 14 -3.93 -5.29 11.20
C ALA A 14 -4.41 -6.56 10.50
N SER A 15 -5.69 -6.61 10.12
CA SER A 15 -6.23 -7.65 9.25
C SER A 15 -5.94 -7.30 7.79
N TRP A 16 -5.55 -8.31 7.00
CA TRP A 16 -5.21 -8.13 5.60
C TRP A 16 -6.15 -8.95 4.70
N SER A 17 -6.62 -8.32 3.64
CA SER A 17 -7.21 -9.01 2.49
C SER A 17 -6.25 -8.93 1.31
N GLN A 18 -6.23 -9.97 0.48
CA GLN A 18 -5.42 -10.01 -0.74
C GLN A 18 -6.34 -10.22 -1.94
N GLU A 19 -6.10 -9.43 -2.99
CA GLU A 19 -6.76 -9.56 -4.27
C GLU A 19 -5.71 -9.54 -5.39
N LEU A 20 -5.96 -10.31 -6.44
CA LEU A 20 -5.14 -10.33 -7.66
C LEU A 20 -5.93 -9.64 -8.76
N ALA A 21 -5.31 -8.64 -9.39
CA ALA A 21 -5.86 -7.96 -10.55
C ALA A 21 -5.20 -8.48 -11.84
N GLY A 22 -5.96 -8.51 -12.93
CA GLY A 22 -5.49 -8.92 -14.25
C GLY A 22 -4.71 -7.84 -15.01
N SER A 23 -4.80 -6.57 -14.56
CA SER A 23 -4.09 -5.44 -15.19
C SER A 23 -3.74 -4.34 -14.19
N LEU A 24 -2.83 -3.43 -14.60
CA LEU A 24 -2.49 -2.24 -13.82
C LEU A 24 -3.72 -1.36 -13.54
N ASP A 25 -4.53 -1.10 -14.57
CA ASP A 25 -5.69 -0.21 -14.44
C ASP A 25 -6.75 -0.81 -13.50
N GLU A 26 -6.99 -2.12 -13.61
CA GLU A 26 -7.89 -2.85 -12.70
C GLU A 26 -7.38 -2.80 -11.25
N ALA A 27 -6.07 -3.01 -11.04
CA ALA A 27 -5.48 -2.97 -9.70
C ALA A 27 -5.59 -1.58 -9.05
N VAL A 28 -5.35 -0.52 -9.84
CA VAL A 28 -5.51 0.86 -9.39
C VAL A 28 -6.97 1.16 -9.09
N GLN A 29 -7.91 0.76 -9.96
CA GLN A 29 -9.34 0.97 -9.73
C GLN A 29 -9.84 0.23 -8.48
N GLY A 30 -9.42 -1.01 -8.27
CA GLY A 30 -9.72 -1.78 -7.07
C GLY A 30 -9.24 -1.07 -5.80
N ALA A 31 -7.97 -0.70 -5.76
CA ALA A 31 -7.37 0.02 -4.62
C ALA A 31 -8.11 1.34 -4.31
N VAL A 32 -8.38 2.14 -5.34
CA VAL A 32 -9.11 3.41 -5.21
C VAL A 32 -10.53 3.17 -4.70
N SER A 33 -11.24 2.15 -5.22
CA SER A 33 -12.59 1.80 -4.79
C SER A 33 -12.63 1.39 -3.33
N SER A 34 -11.73 0.49 -2.89
CA SER A 34 -11.66 0.04 -1.49
C SER A 34 -11.42 1.19 -0.52
N LEU A 35 -10.53 2.12 -0.85
CA LEU A 35 -10.27 3.31 -0.03
C LEU A 35 -11.46 4.27 -0.02
N CYS A 36 -12.08 4.53 -1.18
CA CYS A 36 -13.22 5.44 -1.27
C CYS A 36 -14.47 4.92 -0.55
N ARG A 37 -14.64 3.60 -0.48
CA ARG A 37 -15.75 2.92 0.21
C ARG A 37 -15.48 2.69 1.70
N ALA A 38 -14.27 3.00 2.16
CA ALA A 38 -13.78 2.67 3.50
C ALA A 38 -13.79 1.15 3.81
N ASP A 39 -13.72 0.32 2.76
CA ASP A 39 -13.53 -1.13 2.90
C ASP A 39 -12.10 -1.44 3.40
N ALA A 40 -11.15 -0.53 3.17
CA ALA A 40 -9.79 -0.56 3.68
C ALA A 40 -9.37 0.82 4.19
N THR A 41 -8.52 0.83 5.23
CA THR A 41 -7.93 2.07 5.77
C THR A 41 -6.61 2.45 5.07
N GLY A 42 -5.96 1.48 4.44
CA GLY A 42 -4.76 1.66 3.65
C GLY A 42 -4.60 0.50 2.68
N VAL A 43 -3.94 0.74 1.55
CA VAL A 43 -3.71 -0.29 0.53
C VAL A 43 -2.23 -0.36 0.17
N VAL A 44 -1.73 -1.58 0.02
CA VAL A 44 -0.40 -1.87 -0.54
C VAL A 44 -0.59 -2.51 -1.91
N LEU A 45 -0.09 -1.86 -2.95
CA LEU A 45 -0.18 -2.33 -4.33
C LEU A 45 1.19 -2.80 -4.83
N PHE A 46 1.35 -4.10 -5.05
CA PHE A 46 2.55 -4.67 -5.67
C PHE A 46 2.42 -4.63 -7.19
N VAL A 47 3.26 -3.85 -7.86
CA VAL A 47 3.22 -3.66 -9.32
C VAL A 47 4.56 -3.18 -9.86
N SER A 48 4.99 -3.71 -11.00
CA SER A 48 6.27 -3.37 -11.63
C SER A 48 6.39 -1.88 -11.98
N ALA A 49 5.30 -1.25 -12.40
CA ALA A 49 5.22 0.18 -12.71
C ALA A 49 4.66 1.00 -11.53
N ALA A 50 5.33 0.98 -10.37
CA ALA A 50 4.86 1.58 -9.13
C ALA A 50 4.59 3.09 -9.24
N GLU A 51 5.46 3.84 -9.91
CA GLU A 51 5.33 5.28 -10.14
C GLU A 51 4.11 5.60 -10.99
N LYS A 52 3.87 4.80 -12.03
CA LYS A 52 2.69 4.94 -12.89
C LYS A 52 1.42 4.64 -12.11
N ALA A 53 1.41 3.59 -11.29
CA ALA A 53 0.26 3.24 -10.46
C ALA A 53 -0.11 4.35 -9.47
N ALA A 54 0.89 4.90 -8.76
CA ALA A 54 0.68 6.02 -7.85
C ALA A 54 0.16 7.26 -8.60
N CYS A 55 0.73 7.58 -9.76
CA CYS A 55 0.27 8.69 -10.61
C CYS A 55 -1.19 8.53 -11.05
N LEU A 56 -1.60 7.32 -11.46
CA LEU A 56 -2.98 7.02 -11.84
C LEU A 56 -3.94 7.14 -10.66
N ALA A 57 -3.57 6.60 -9.49
CA ALA A 57 -4.40 6.62 -8.30
C ALA A 57 -4.61 8.05 -7.75
N ASN A 58 -3.57 8.89 -7.78
CA ASN A 58 -3.62 10.30 -7.36
C ASN A 58 -4.54 11.18 -8.22
N ARG A 59 -5.12 10.66 -9.32
CA ARG A 59 -6.19 11.36 -10.05
C ARG A 59 -7.48 11.46 -9.25
N ASN A 60 -7.66 10.64 -8.22
CA ASN A 60 -8.77 10.74 -7.29
C ASN A 60 -8.37 11.59 -6.09
N GLN A 61 -9.14 12.64 -5.80
CA GLN A 61 -8.86 13.61 -4.73
C GLN A 61 -8.85 13.01 -3.32
N LYS A 62 -9.45 11.83 -3.11
CA LYS A 62 -9.47 11.13 -1.82
C LYS A 62 -8.24 10.25 -1.59
N ILE A 63 -7.34 10.16 -2.57
CA ILE A 63 -6.22 9.23 -2.56
C ILE A 63 -4.93 10.02 -2.44
N CYS A 64 -4.10 9.62 -1.48
CA CYS A 64 -2.71 10.01 -1.40
C CYS A 64 -1.86 8.76 -1.64
N ALA A 65 -1.42 8.59 -2.88
CA ALA A 65 -0.65 7.45 -3.35
C ALA A 65 0.84 7.79 -3.49
N ALA A 66 1.69 6.85 -3.08
CA ALA A 66 3.14 7.00 -3.15
C ALA A 66 3.80 5.76 -3.76
N ALA A 67 4.76 5.96 -4.66
CA ALA A 67 5.67 4.89 -5.07
C ALA A 67 6.80 4.76 -4.05
N ILE A 68 6.97 3.56 -3.49
CA ILE A 68 7.88 3.30 -2.38
C ILE A 68 9.00 2.38 -2.81
N GLN A 69 10.23 2.80 -2.51
CA GLN A 69 11.44 2.07 -2.86
C GLN A 69 11.87 1.12 -1.75
N ASP A 70 11.91 1.62 -0.51
CA ASP A 70 12.34 0.88 0.67
C ASP A 70 11.72 1.45 1.95
N VAL A 71 12.05 0.86 3.10
CA VAL A 71 11.49 1.24 4.41
C VAL A 71 11.90 2.66 4.83
N ASN A 72 13.10 3.11 4.49
CA ASN A 72 13.54 4.47 4.82
C ASN A 72 12.78 5.49 3.97
N HIS A 73 12.63 5.22 2.68
CA HIS A 73 11.81 6.03 1.79
C HIS A 73 10.35 6.08 2.29
N LEU A 74 9.78 4.94 2.71
CA LEU A 74 8.45 4.88 3.29
C LEU A 74 8.29 5.78 4.53
N ARG A 75 9.25 5.74 5.47
CA ARG A 75 9.20 6.59 6.67
C ARG A 75 9.22 8.08 6.33
N THR A 76 10.10 8.47 5.42
CA THR A 76 10.18 9.86 4.93
C THR A 76 8.84 10.28 4.32
N VAL A 77 8.31 9.46 3.42
CA VAL A 77 7.03 9.71 2.76
C VAL A 77 5.89 9.81 3.76
N VAL A 78 5.76 8.87 4.70
CA VAL A 78 4.67 8.93 5.69
C VAL A 78 4.76 10.20 6.52
N SER A 79 5.96 10.61 6.94
CA SER A 79 6.14 11.84 7.73
C SER A 79 5.76 13.13 6.98
N GLN A 80 5.74 13.10 5.64
CA GLN A 80 5.51 14.29 4.81
C GLN A 80 4.10 14.39 4.26
N MET A 81 3.49 13.25 3.95
CA MET A 81 2.28 13.21 3.12
C MET A 81 1.23 12.20 3.59
N SER A 82 1.53 11.36 4.58
CA SER A 82 0.56 10.39 5.14
C SER A 82 -0.24 9.64 4.05
N PRO A 83 0.42 8.86 3.18
CA PRO A 83 -0.26 8.19 2.08
C PRO A 83 -1.21 7.09 2.58
N ASN A 84 -2.38 6.98 1.94
CA ASN A 84 -3.32 5.88 2.17
C ASN A 84 -3.18 4.75 1.13
N LEU A 85 -2.36 4.95 0.09
CA LEU A 85 -1.98 3.93 -0.89
C LEU A 85 -0.47 3.93 -1.10
N VAL A 86 0.19 2.78 -0.97
CA VAL A 86 1.61 2.62 -1.30
C VAL A 86 1.79 1.63 -2.45
N CYS A 87 2.49 2.04 -3.49
CA CYS A 87 2.80 1.24 -4.67
C CYS A 87 4.26 0.77 -4.60
N ILE A 88 4.51 -0.53 -4.76
CA ILE A 88 5.84 -1.13 -4.60
C ILE A 88 6.12 -2.01 -5.80
N ASN A 89 7.27 -1.80 -6.46
CA ASN A 89 7.78 -2.75 -7.44
C ASN A 89 8.42 -3.95 -6.71
N PRO A 90 7.90 -5.19 -6.88
CA PRO A 90 8.40 -6.38 -6.21
C PRO A 90 9.60 -7.02 -6.91
N ASP A 91 9.90 -6.70 -8.18
CA ASP A 91 10.81 -7.49 -9.06
C ASP A 91 12.25 -7.59 -8.55
N GLN A 92 12.68 -6.68 -7.68
CA GLN A 92 14.03 -6.65 -7.10
C GLN A 92 14.03 -6.71 -5.57
N LYS A 93 12.91 -7.14 -4.95
CA LYS A 93 12.79 -7.18 -3.49
C LYS A 93 12.65 -8.61 -3.03
N SER A 94 13.44 -8.96 -2.02
CA SER A 94 13.22 -10.19 -1.29
C SER A 94 11.87 -10.15 -0.55
N PHE A 95 11.34 -11.33 -0.25
CA PHE A 95 10.14 -11.47 0.58
C PHE A 95 10.29 -10.75 1.93
N ILE A 96 11.50 -10.76 2.53
CA ILE A 96 11.77 -10.10 3.80
C ILE A 96 11.63 -8.59 3.67
N GLU A 97 12.12 -8.00 2.58
CA GLU A 97 11.97 -6.56 2.30
C GLU A 97 10.51 -6.17 2.12
N LEU A 98 9.74 -6.95 1.36
CA LEU A 98 8.29 -6.71 1.19
C LEU A 98 7.54 -6.79 2.51
N ARG A 99 7.83 -7.79 3.34
CA ARG A 99 7.26 -7.92 4.68
C ARG A 99 7.63 -6.73 5.57
N ASN A 100 8.87 -6.26 5.52
CA ASN A 100 9.32 -5.12 6.31
C ASN A 100 8.64 -3.82 5.86
N LEU A 101 8.41 -3.63 4.56
CA LEU A 101 7.62 -2.53 4.01
C LEU A 101 6.18 -2.55 4.53
N MET A 102 5.52 -3.71 4.46
CA MET A 102 4.14 -3.87 4.96
C MET A 102 4.04 -3.55 6.46
N LYS A 103 4.98 -4.07 7.26
CA LYS A 103 5.04 -3.77 8.70
C LYS A 103 5.24 -2.28 8.98
N ALA A 104 6.21 -1.68 8.29
CA ALA A 104 6.51 -0.27 8.47
C ALA A 104 5.32 0.61 8.09
N PHE A 105 4.55 0.23 7.06
CA PHE A 105 3.34 0.95 6.67
C PHE A 105 2.27 0.90 7.77
N VAL A 106 2.00 -0.28 8.35
CA VAL A 106 1.05 -0.40 9.47
C VAL A 106 1.53 0.35 10.71
N SER A 107 2.82 0.20 11.07
CA SER A 107 3.38 0.86 12.25
C SER A 107 3.42 2.38 12.15
N ALA A 108 3.42 2.94 10.93
CA ALA A 108 3.41 4.39 10.76
C ALA A 108 2.03 5.03 11.06
N GLY A 109 1.00 4.21 11.29
CA GLY A 109 -0.36 4.67 11.53
C GLY A 109 -1.11 4.95 10.24
N THR A 110 -2.41 4.67 10.23
CA THR A 110 -3.27 5.01 9.11
C THR A 110 -3.57 6.52 9.10
N PRO A 111 -3.42 7.20 7.95
CA PRO A 111 -3.86 8.59 7.81
C PRO A 111 -5.34 8.68 8.17
N HIS A 112 -5.68 9.49 9.17
CA HIS A 112 -7.06 9.91 9.35
C HIS A 112 -7.34 10.98 8.30
N PRO A 113 -8.42 10.88 7.50
CA PRO A 113 -8.93 12.07 6.84
C PRO A 113 -9.29 13.06 7.96
N GLU A 114 -8.68 14.25 7.94
CA GLU A 114 -9.11 15.34 8.81
C GLU A 114 -10.61 15.56 8.58
N VAL A 115 -11.37 15.52 9.68
CA VAL A 115 -12.83 15.70 9.73
C VAL A 115 -13.20 17.12 9.31
#